data_AF-A0A9P5YVC5-F1
#
_entry.id   AF-A0A9P5YVC5-F1
#
_cell.length_a   1.000
_cell.length_b   1.000
_cell.length_c   1.000
_cell.angle_alpha   90.00
_cell.angle_beta   90.00
_cell.angle_gamma   90.00
#
_symmetry.space_group_name_H-M   'P 1'
#
loop_
_entity.id
_entity.type
_entity.pdbx_description
1 polymer ?
#
loop_
_entity_poly.entity_id
_entity_poly.type
_entity_poly.pdbx_seq_one_letter_code
_entity_poly.pdbx_strand_id
1 'polypeptide(L)'
;MKPNSQWKLVLSLVILALYQTLDFGMKLHTLRQLCPIIRPETVEYSFIGHDRPNALPLHVKHTAMNAEWLDDRVYGIYADDDWASLIPPDSGFVDLGPNHDMFSLSMYHQLHCLDVLRYGFASAKAGALVYPGNGTSVDHHVSHCLVYLREMILCAADTMLEPADTIVLDKEGKEHLGSTGGNVVHRCRDWTQVRDMVEANTAECMIRLREERRE
;
A
#
# COMPACT_ATOMS: atom_id res chain seq x y z
N MET A 1 26.84 39.29 53.83
CA MET A 1 26.54 38.20 52.86
C MET A 1 25.04 38.12 52.69
N LYS A 2 24.49 38.27 51.48
CA LYS A 2 23.03 38.38 51.25
C LYS A 2 22.38 36.97 51.25
N PRO A 3 21.62 36.59 52.29
CA PRO A 3 20.98 35.26 52.37
C PRO A 3 19.94 35.00 51.28
N ASN A 4 19.47 36.03 50.56
CA ASN A 4 18.44 35.91 49.53
C ASN A 4 18.90 35.29 48.20
N SER A 5 20.20 35.13 47.96
CA SER A 5 20.71 34.57 46.68
C SER A 5 20.60 33.05 46.62
N GLN A 6 20.78 32.37 47.75
CA GLN A 6 20.78 30.90 47.84
C GLN A 6 19.35 30.34 47.63
N TRP A 7 18.35 30.97 48.24
CA TRP A 7 16.94 30.58 48.07
C TRP A 7 16.42 30.72 46.63
N LYS A 8 16.88 31.73 45.89
CA LYS A 8 16.52 31.90 44.47
C LYS A 8 17.07 30.75 43.62
N LEU A 9 18.33 30.36 43.84
CA LEU A 9 18.94 29.23 43.14
C LEU A 9 18.21 27.91 43.45
N VAL A 10 17.90 27.65 44.73
CA VAL A 10 17.15 26.46 45.13
C VAL A 10 15.76 26.43 44.49
N LEU A 11 15.01 27.54 44.52
CA LEU A 11 13.68 27.63 43.90
C LEU A 11 13.76 27.40 42.37
N SER A 12 14.74 27.99 41.70
CA SER A 12 14.95 27.80 40.26
C SER A 12 15.29 26.35 39.90
N LEU A 13 16.13 25.68 40.69
CA LEU A 13 16.45 24.25 40.49
C LEU A 13 15.24 23.36 40.73
N VAL A 14 14.41 23.66 41.74
CA VAL A 14 13.16 22.93 42.00
C VAL A 14 12.17 23.10 40.85
N ILE A 15 11.98 24.33 40.36
CA ILE A 15 11.11 24.60 39.21
C ILE A 15 11.60 23.85 37.96
N LEU A 16 12.92 23.87 37.70
CA LEU A 16 13.51 23.13 36.59
C LEU A 16 13.31 21.61 36.73
N ALA A 17 13.51 21.06 37.92
CA ALA A 17 13.29 19.64 38.19
C ALA A 17 11.82 19.26 37.98
N LEU A 18 10.88 20.05 38.49
CA LEU A 18 9.43 19.83 38.28
C LEU A 18 9.09 19.87 36.80
N TYR A 19 9.60 20.86 36.06
CA TYR A 19 9.41 20.95 34.61
C TYR A 19 9.95 19.73 33.87
N GLN A 20 11.18 19.28 34.20
CA GLN A 20 11.78 18.09 33.58
C GLN A 20 11.00 16.81 33.90
N THR A 21 10.48 16.66 35.13
CA THR A 21 9.65 15.51 35.48
C THR A 21 8.32 15.49 34.71
N LEU A 22 7.69 16.65 34.54
CA LEU A 22 6.46 16.79 33.77
C LEU A 22 6.72 16.48 32.29
N ASP A 23 7.77 17.06 31.69
CA ASP A 23 8.17 16.83 30.30
C ASP A 23 8.49 15.35 30.03
N PHE A 24 9.27 14.70 30.91
CA PHE A 24 9.56 13.27 30.80
C PHE A 24 8.28 12.43 30.94
N GLY A 25 7.38 12.79 31.85
CA GLY A 25 6.09 12.15 32.01
C GLY A 25 5.22 12.25 30.76
N MET A 26 5.16 13.44 30.14
CA MET A 26 4.45 13.65 28.87
C MET A 26 5.06 12.81 27.74
N LYS A 27 6.39 12.81 27.60
CA LYS A 27 7.09 11.99 26.59
C LYS A 27 6.83 10.50 26.78
N LEU A 28 6.87 10.00 28.02
CA LEU A 28 6.59 8.60 28.32
C LEU A 28 5.12 8.24 28.01
N HIS A 29 4.19 9.14 28.31
CA HIS A 29 2.79 8.97 27.97
C HIS A 29 2.58 8.92 26.44
N THR A 30 3.17 9.86 25.70
CA THR A 30 3.14 9.86 24.23
C THR A 30 3.78 8.61 23.65
N LEU A 31 4.93 8.16 24.17
CA LEU A 31 5.57 6.92 23.71
C LEU A 31 4.67 5.70 23.92
N ARG A 32 3.99 5.61 25.08
CA ARG A 32 3.03 4.52 25.34
C ARG A 32 1.84 4.55 24.38
N GLN A 33 1.35 5.74 24.03
CA GLN A 33 0.26 5.91 23.05
C GLN A 33 0.69 5.60 21.62
N LEU A 34 1.94 5.91 21.25
CA LEU A 34 2.46 5.67 19.90
C LEU A 34 2.97 4.25 19.70
N CYS A 35 3.33 3.52 20.76
CA CYS A 35 3.88 2.17 20.66
C CYS A 35 2.99 1.22 19.84
N PRO A 36 1.66 1.17 20.02
CA PRO A 36 0.76 0.36 19.19
C PRO A 36 0.74 0.75 17.71
N ILE A 37 0.98 2.03 17.40
CA ILE A 37 1.01 2.54 16.01
C ILE A 37 2.35 2.18 15.35
N ILE A 38 3.44 2.30 16.09
CA ILE A 38 4.80 2.02 15.60
C ILE A 38 5.04 0.52 15.48
N ARG A 39 4.53 -0.28 16.44
CA ARG A 39 4.67 -1.73 16.52
C ARG A 39 3.28 -2.40 16.53
N PRO A 40 2.57 -2.39 15.39
CA PRO A 40 1.26 -3.02 15.29
C PRO A 40 1.30 -4.52 15.65
N GLU A 41 2.44 -5.19 15.47
CA GLU A 41 2.64 -6.59 15.86
C GLU A 41 2.51 -6.86 17.36
N THR A 42 2.56 -5.83 18.20
CA THR A 42 2.41 -5.95 19.67
C THR A 42 0.96 -5.80 20.14
N VAL A 43 0.05 -5.47 19.23
CA VAL A 43 -1.37 -5.31 19.56
C VAL A 43 -2.05 -6.68 19.54
N GLU A 44 -2.58 -7.08 20.69
CA GLU A 44 -3.40 -8.28 20.80
C GLU A 44 -4.84 -7.98 20.40
N TYR A 45 -5.44 -8.88 19.62
CA TYR A 45 -6.82 -8.80 19.17
C TYR A 45 -7.57 -10.03 19.66
N SER A 46 -8.84 -9.87 20.06
CA SER A 46 -9.68 -11.02 20.44
C SER A 46 -10.24 -11.79 19.24
N PHE A 47 -10.26 -11.17 18.04
CA PHE A 47 -10.90 -11.69 16.82
C PHE A 47 -12.41 -11.92 16.98
N ILE A 48 -13.04 -11.27 17.95
CA ILE A 48 -14.49 -11.34 18.16
C ILE A 48 -15.15 -10.07 17.60
N GLY A 49 -16.10 -10.26 16.68
CA GLY A 49 -16.87 -9.17 16.10
C GLY A 49 -16.00 -8.19 15.31
N HIS A 50 -15.80 -6.98 15.85
CA HIS A 50 -14.99 -5.93 15.22
C HIS A 50 -13.59 -5.80 15.81
N ASP A 51 -13.25 -6.57 16.84
CA ASP A 51 -11.93 -6.53 17.46
C ASP A 51 -10.93 -7.42 16.71
N ARG A 52 -10.60 -6.98 15.49
CA ARG A 52 -9.64 -7.62 14.58
C ARG A 52 -8.89 -6.56 13.80
N PRO A 53 -7.66 -6.84 13.34
CA PRO A 53 -6.92 -5.88 12.55
C PRO A 53 -7.54 -5.72 11.15
N ASN A 54 -7.58 -4.48 10.63
CA ASN A 54 -7.98 -4.23 9.24
C ASN A 54 -6.83 -4.41 8.25
N ALA A 55 -5.59 -4.33 8.73
CA ALA A 55 -4.37 -4.52 7.97
C ALA A 55 -3.44 -5.46 8.72
N LEU A 56 -2.58 -6.19 8.01
CA LEU A 56 -1.63 -7.11 8.63
C LEU A 56 -0.86 -6.41 9.78
N PRO A 57 -0.87 -6.95 11.01
CA PRO A 57 -0.15 -6.38 12.16
C PRO A 57 1.37 -6.50 12.02
N LEU A 58 1.93 -5.82 11.03
CA LEU A 58 3.35 -5.84 10.70
C LEU A 58 3.84 -4.42 10.44
N HIS A 59 4.94 -4.05 11.08
CA HIS A 59 5.65 -2.83 10.74
C HIS A 59 6.36 -2.95 9.38
N VAL A 60 5.77 -2.34 8.34
CA VAL A 60 6.38 -2.26 7.00
C VAL A 60 7.33 -1.06 6.94
N LYS A 61 8.60 -1.31 6.62
CA LYS A 61 9.62 -0.24 6.47
C LYS A 61 9.47 0.44 5.12
N HIS A 62 9.74 1.74 5.08
CA HIS A 62 9.91 2.45 3.81
C HIS A 62 11.17 1.96 3.08
N THR A 63 11.00 1.65 1.80
CA THR A 63 12.09 1.33 0.89
C THR A 63 11.92 2.10 -0.41
N ALA A 64 13.02 2.35 -1.11
CA ALA A 64 13.00 2.96 -2.44
C ALA A 64 13.05 1.86 -3.51
N MET A 65 12.25 2.03 -4.55
CA MET A 65 12.30 1.21 -5.76
C MET A 65 12.31 2.15 -6.95
N ASN A 66 13.23 1.93 -7.89
CA ASN A 66 13.17 2.56 -9.19
C ASN A 66 12.35 1.66 -10.11
N ALA A 67 11.43 2.23 -10.86
CA ALA A 67 10.76 1.52 -11.94
C ALA A 67 11.81 1.18 -13.01
N GLU A 68 11.99 -0.10 -13.30
CA GLU A 68 12.95 -0.57 -14.29
C GLU A 68 12.21 -0.96 -15.57
N TRP A 69 12.65 -0.39 -16.69
CA TRP A 69 12.10 -0.76 -17.99
C TRP A 69 12.82 -2.02 -18.50
N LEU A 70 12.35 -3.17 -18.03
CA LEU A 70 12.84 -4.48 -18.43
C LEU A 70 12.26 -4.80 -19.80
N ASP A 71 13.09 -4.72 -20.84
CA ASP A 71 12.82 -4.95 -22.27
C ASP A 71 12.25 -6.36 -22.58
N ASP A 72 11.03 -6.66 -22.13
CA ASP A 72 10.24 -7.91 -22.22
C ASP A 72 10.94 -9.21 -21.77
N ARG A 73 12.18 -9.15 -21.30
CA ARG A 73 13.00 -10.32 -20.90
C ARG A 73 12.57 -10.97 -19.60
N VAL A 74 11.97 -10.21 -18.69
CA VAL A 74 11.54 -10.65 -17.37
C VAL A 74 10.13 -10.13 -17.16
N TYR A 75 9.23 -10.99 -16.69
CA TYR A 75 7.79 -10.70 -16.59
C TYR A 75 7.11 -10.37 -17.94
N GLY A 76 7.63 -10.91 -19.04
CA GLY A 76 6.98 -10.79 -20.34
C GLY A 76 5.59 -11.45 -20.36
N ILE A 77 4.79 -11.17 -21.40
CA ILE A 77 3.40 -11.66 -21.53
C ILE A 77 3.28 -13.19 -21.40
N TYR A 78 4.30 -13.95 -21.81
CA TYR A 78 4.30 -15.42 -21.80
C TYR A 78 5.23 -16.03 -20.74
N ALA A 79 5.74 -15.23 -19.80
CA ALA A 79 6.71 -15.68 -18.79
C ALA A 79 5.99 -16.21 -17.53
N ASP A 80 5.25 -17.32 -17.67
CA ASP A 80 4.37 -17.83 -16.59
C ASP A 80 5.11 -18.07 -15.27
N ASP A 81 6.35 -18.58 -15.32
CA ASP A 81 7.16 -18.84 -14.13
C ASP A 81 7.54 -17.54 -13.38
N ASP A 82 7.84 -16.46 -14.13
CA ASP A 82 8.15 -15.17 -13.53
C ASP A 82 6.91 -14.63 -12.79
N TRP A 83 5.76 -14.64 -13.46
CA TRP A 83 4.50 -14.16 -12.88
C TRP A 83 4.05 -14.99 -11.67
N ALA A 84 4.19 -16.32 -11.74
CA ALA A 84 3.91 -17.22 -10.63
C ALA A 84 4.80 -16.95 -9.41
N SER A 85 6.04 -16.48 -9.61
CA SER A 85 6.97 -16.19 -8.51
C SER A 85 6.57 -14.98 -7.64
N LEU A 86 5.60 -14.17 -8.08
CA LEU A 86 5.17 -12.96 -7.36
C LEU A 86 4.29 -13.24 -6.15
N ILE A 87 3.60 -14.37 -6.17
CA ILE A 87 2.71 -14.79 -5.09
C ILE A 87 3.45 -15.87 -4.31
N PRO A 88 3.58 -15.72 -2.96
CA PRO A 88 4.13 -16.77 -2.12
C PRO A 88 3.37 -18.10 -2.29
N PRO A 89 3.96 -19.22 -1.86
CA PRO A 89 3.24 -20.48 -1.72
C PRO A 89 1.89 -20.29 -0.99
N ASP A 90 0.92 -21.14 -1.32
CA ASP A 90 -0.45 -21.08 -0.75
C ASP A 90 -1.22 -19.78 -1.09
N SER A 91 -0.97 -19.23 -2.28
CA SER A 91 -1.68 -18.06 -2.84
C SER A 91 -1.53 -16.76 -2.05
N GLY A 92 -0.56 -16.68 -1.13
CA GLY A 92 -0.30 -15.49 -0.33
C GLY A 92 -1.38 -15.19 0.73
N PHE A 93 -2.19 -16.19 1.10
CA PHE A 93 -3.13 -16.07 2.21
C PHE A 93 -2.42 -16.07 3.57
N VAL A 94 -3.04 -15.44 4.56
CA VAL A 94 -2.60 -15.43 5.96
C VAL A 94 -3.69 -16.00 6.86
N ASP A 95 -3.29 -16.86 7.79
CA ASP A 95 -4.10 -17.45 8.86
C ASP A 95 -3.91 -16.61 10.14
N LEU A 96 -4.99 -16.03 10.67
CA LEU A 96 -4.95 -15.18 11.85
C LEU A 96 -6.02 -15.55 12.89
N GLY A 97 -5.65 -15.36 14.16
CA GLY A 97 -6.56 -15.48 15.30
C GLY A 97 -6.83 -16.92 15.75
N PRO A 98 -7.56 -17.10 16.86
CA PRO A 98 -7.83 -18.41 17.44
C PRO A 98 -8.78 -19.28 16.60
N ASN A 99 -9.54 -18.69 15.68
CA ASN A 99 -10.51 -19.38 14.82
C ASN A 99 -9.92 -19.79 13.46
N HIS A 100 -8.65 -19.52 13.21
CA HIS A 100 -8.00 -19.73 11.92
C HIS A 100 -8.67 -18.98 10.76
N ASP A 101 -8.95 -17.69 10.97
CA ASP A 101 -9.58 -16.87 9.94
C ASP A 101 -8.57 -16.61 8.81
N MET A 102 -8.96 -16.94 7.58
CA MET A 102 -8.12 -16.80 6.39
C MET A 102 -8.35 -15.44 5.71
N PHE A 103 -7.25 -14.77 5.36
CA PHE A 103 -7.28 -13.48 4.68
C PHE A 103 -6.32 -13.45 3.49
N SER A 104 -6.72 -12.77 2.41
CA SER A 104 -5.81 -12.32 1.37
C SER A 104 -5.26 -10.94 1.72
N LEU A 105 -4.00 -10.66 1.39
CA LEU A 105 -3.52 -9.28 1.40
C LEU A 105 -3.91 -8.59 0.10
N SER A 106 -4.41 -7.36 0.19
CA SER A 106 -4.80 -6.57 -0.98
C SER A 106 -3.72 -6.48 -2.05
N MET A 107 -2.43 -6.37 -1.66
CA MET A 107 -1.31 -6.42 -2.61
C MET A 107 -1.27 -7.71 -3.44
N TYR A 108 -1.40 -8.88 -2.81
CA TYR A 108 -1.38 -10.16 -3.53
C TYR A 108 -2.63 -10.38 -4.36
N HIS A 109 -3.79 -9.92 -3.88
CA HIS A 109 -5.00 -9.95 -4.69
C HIS A 109 -4.88 -9.06 -5.94
N GLN A 110 -4.27 -7.87 -5.83
CA GLN A 110 -3.96 -7.00 -6.98
C GLN A 110 -3.00 -7.68 -7.97
N LEU A 111 -1.94 -8.35 -7.49
CA LEU A 111 -1.01 -9.11 -8.34
C LEU A 111 -1.71 -10.28 -9.04
N HIS A 112 -2.57 -11.02 -8.34
CA HIS A 112 -3.39 -12.07 -8.91
C HIS A 112 -4.29 -11.53 -10.03
N CYS A 113 -5.01 -10.43 -9.79
CA CYS A 113 -5.85 -9.79 -10.80
C CYS A 113 -5.04 -9.35 -12.02
N LEU A 114 -3.84 -8.80 -11.81
CA LEU A 114 -2.95 -8.38 -12.88
C LEU A 114 -2.50 -9.57 -13.75
N ASP A 115 -2.19 -10.72 -13.14
CA ASP A 115 -1.85 -11.95 -13.86
C ASP A 115 -3.05 -12.53 -14.63
N VAL A 116 -4.26 -12.47 -14.05
CA VAL A 116 -5.50 -12.84 -14.77
C VAL A 116 -5.71 -11.95 -16.01
N LEU A 117 -5.45 -10.65 -15.91
CA LEU A 117 -5.51 -9.73 -17.05
C LEU A 117 -4.47 -10.07 -18.12
N ARG A 118 -3.24 -10.42 -17.71
CA ARG A 118 -2.19 -10.91 -18.62
C ARG A 118 -2.65 -12.16 -19.37
N TYR A 119 -3.17 -13.17 -18.67
CA TYR A 119 -3.72 -14.38 -19.30
C TYR A 119 -4.85 -14.06 -20.26
N GLY A 120 -5.75 -13.15 -19.88
CA GLY A 120 -6.85 -12.69 -20.73
C GLY A 120 -6.34 -12.05 -22.02
N PHE A 121 -5.34 -11.16 -21.94
CA PHE A 121 -4.72 -10.56 -23.11
C PHE A 121 -3.99 -11.59 -23.98
N ALA A 122 -3.14 -12.44 -23.37
CA ALA A 122 -2.40 -13.48 -24.08
C ALA A 122 -3.35 -14.43 -24.84
N SER A 123 -4.48 -14.77 -24.23
CA SER A 123 -5.53 -15.61 -24.82
C SER A 123 -6.31 -14.90 -25.93
N ALA A 124 -6.70 -13.64 -25.74
CA ALA A 124 -7.48 -12.86 -26.70
C ALA A 124 -6.68 -12.44 -27.94
N LYS A 125 -5.37 -12.29 -27.80
CA LYS A 125 -4.45 -11.92 -28.88
C LYS A 125 -4.31 -13.01 -29.95
N ALA A 126 -4.95 -14.17 -29.80
CA ALA A 126 -5.20 -15.11 -30.88
C ALA A 126 -6.16 -14.51 -31.95
N GLY A 127 -5.69 -13.49 -32.69
CA GLY A 127 -6.24 -13.04 -33.97
C GLY A 127 -7.18 -11.82 -34.01
N ALA A 128 -7.38 -11.04 -32.94
CA ALA A 128 -8.57 -10.16 -32.88
C ALA A 128 -8.37 -8.63 -32.99
N LEU A 129 -7.29 -8.00 -32.51
CA LEU A 129 -7.26 -6.53 -32.36
C LEU A 129 -5.93 -5.87 -32.76
N VAL A 130 -6.01 -4.79 -33.54
CA VAL A 130 -4.88 -3.93 -33.94
C VAL A 130 -4.96 -2.62 -33.16
N TYR A 131 -3.89 -2.27 -32.43
CA TYR A 131 -3.80 -1.01 -31.68
C TYR A 131 -3.39 0.14 -32.62
N PRO A 132 -4.09 1.29 -32.60
CA PRO A 132 -3.82 2.43 -33.48
C PRO A 132 -2.61 3.28 -33.08
N GLY A 133 -1.67 2.74 -32.29
CA GLY A 133 -0.54 3.47 -31.71
C GLY A 133 0.63 3.73 -32.66
N ASN A 134 1.38 4.79 -32.36
CA ASN A 134 2.55 5.27 -33.11
C ASN A 134 3.84 4.54 -32.68
N GLY A 135 4.04 3.30 -33.13
CA GLY A 135 5.41 2.79 -33.36
C GLY A 135 5.96 1.68 -32.47
N THR A 136 5.20 1.06 -31.57
CA THR A 136 5.51 -0.30 -31.07
C THR A 136 4.26 -1.18 -31.11
N SER A 137 4.43 -2.50 -31.27
CA SER A 137 3.30 -3.44 -31.32
C SER A 137 2.44 -3.31 -30.04
N VAL A 138 1.14 -3.60 -30.15
CA VAL A 138 0.20 -3.65 -29.00
C VAL A 138 0.80 -4.43 -27.84
N ASP A 139 1.49 -5.50 -28.20
CA ASP A 139 2.06 -6.49 -27.31
C ASP A 139 3.15 -5.90 -26.44
N HIS A 140 4.05 -5.15 -27.07
CA HIS A 140 5.13 -4.47 -26.37
C HIS A 140 4.56 -3.43 -25.40
N HIS A 141 3.49 -2.71 -25.79
CA HIS A 141 2.83 -1.77 -24.88
C HIS A 141 2.19 -2.47 -23.69
N VAL A 142 1.41 -3.52 -23.93
CA VAL A 142 0.74 -4.26 -22.87
C VAL A 142 1.76 -4.91 -21.93
N SER A 143 2.81 -5.51 -22.48
CA SER A 143 3.88 -6.15 -21.70
C SER A 143 4.49 -5.19 -20.68
N HIS A 144 5.07 -4.06 -21.11
CA HIS A 144 5.69 -3.14 -20.16
C HIS A 144 4.68 -2.41 -19.27
N CYS A 145 3.44 -2.19 -19.72
CA CYS A 145 2.38 -1.63 -18.88
C CYS A 145 2.02 -2.56 -17.72
N LEU A 146 1.94 -3.87 -17.97
CA LEU A 146 1.73 -4.87 -16.93
C LEU A 146 2.90 -4.88 -15.94
N VAL A 147 4.14 -4.80 -16.42
CA VAL A 147 5.34 -4.70 -15.55
C VAL A 147 5.29 -3.43 -14.70
N TYR A 148 4.95 -2.28 -15.29
CA TYR A 148 4.81 -1.02 -14.55
C TYR A 148 3.72 -1.10 -13.47
N LEU A 149 2.56 -1.68 -13.78
CA LEU A 149 1.48 -1.86 -12.80
C LEU A 149 1.92 -2.79 -11.66
N ARG A 150 2.61 -3.88 -11.97
CA ARG A 150 3.23 -4.77 -10.97
C ARG A 150 4.15 -3.98 -10.04
N GLU A 151 5.03 -3.15 -10.59
CA GLU A 151 5.93 -2.31 -9.80
C GLU A 151 5.16 -1.34 -8.90
N MET A 152 4.12 -0.69 -9.41
CA MET A 152 3.30 0.23 -8.61
C MET A 152 2.55 -0.49 -7.47
N ILE A 153 2.08 -1.72 -7.70
CA ILE A 153 1.48 -2.56 -6.65
C ILE A 153 2.51 -2.89 -5.55
N LEU A 154 3.72 -3.30 -5.94
CA LEU A 154 4.80 -3.61 -5.00
C LEU A 154 5.29 -2.35 -4.25
N CYS A 155 5.32 -1.19 -4.92
CA CYS A 155 5.67 0.08 -4.30
C CYS A 155 4.64 0.52 -3.24
N ALA A 156 3.35 0.26 -3.50
CA ALA A 156 2.28 0.58 -2.57
C ALA A 156 2.24 -0.39 -1.39
N ALA A 157 2.51 -1.68 -1.64
CA ALA A 157 2.52 -2.76 -0.65
C ALA A 157 1.29 -2.73 0.28
N ASP A 158 0.09 -2.68 -0.30
CA ASP A 158 -1.15 -2.58 0.48
C ASP A 158 -1.36 -3.83 1.35
N THR A 159 -1.22 -3.67 2.67
CA THR A 159 -1.32 -4.73 3.67
C THR A 159 -2.74 -4.90 4.24
N MET A 160 -3.76 -4.29 3.64
CA MET A 160 -5.14 -4.50 4.08
C MET A 160 -5.54 -5.98 3.98
N LEU A 161 -6.28 -6.45 4.98
CA LEU A 161 -6.74 -7.83 5.10
C LEU A 161 -8.12 -7.96 4.46
N GLU A 162 -8.20 -8.78 3.42
CA GLU A 162 -9.42 -9.09 2.71
C GLU A 162 -9.89 -10.50 3.10
N PRO A 163 -11.12 -10.68 3.61
CA PRO A 163 -11.61 -12.01 3.97
C PRO A 163 -11.53 -12.99 2.80
N ALA A 164 -11.03 -14.19 3.06
CA ALA A 164 -10.99 -15.30 2.11
C ALA A 164 -12.11 -16.30 2.41
N ASP A 165 -13.35 -15.83 2.42
CA ASP A 165 -14.56 -16.59 2.79
C ASP A 165 -15.30 -17.17 1.59
N THR A 166 -14.82 -16.89 0.37
CA THR A 166 -15.43 -17.38 -0.86
C THR A 166 -14.83 -18.73 -1.25
N ILE A 167 -15.67 -19.70 -1.58
CA ILE A 167 -15.23 -21.00 -2.11
C ILE A 167 -15.30 -20.97 -3.63
N VAL A 168 -14.16 -21.23 -4.28
CA VAL A 168 -14.02 -21.32 -5.73
C VAL A 168 -13.70 -22.76 -6.09
N LEU A 169 -14.39 -23.31 -7.10
CA LEU A 169 -14.13 -24.63 -7.61
C LEU A 169 -13.17 -24.54 -8.81
N ASP A 170 -12.13 -25.37 -8.82
CA ASP A 170 -11.32 -25.57 -10.02
C ASP A 170 -12.02 -26.48 -11.04
N LYS A 171 -11.33 -26.74 -12.16
CA LYS A 171 -11.86 -27.55 -13.26
C LYS A 171 -12.10 -29.01 -12.85
N GLU A 172 -11.40 -29.46 -11.83
CA GLU A 172 -11.47 -30.79 -11.24
C GLU A 172 -12.52 -30.87 -10.10
N GLY A 173 -13.17 -29.75 -9.77
CA GLY A 173 -14.18 -29.64 -8.72
C GLY A 173 -13.60 -29.58 -7.30
N LYS A 174 -12.31 -29.30 -7.16
CA LYS A 174 -11.68 -29.07 -5.86
C LYS A 174 -11.92 -27.63 -5.40
N GLU A 175 -12.21 -27.50 -4.12
CA GLU A 175 -12.44 -26.22 -3.46
C GLU A 175 -11.12 -25.47 -3.19
N HIS A 176 -11.14 -24.18 -3.47
CA HIS A 176 -10.08 -23.22 -3.20
C HIS A 176 -10.68 -22.01 -2.49
N LEU A 177 -9.87 -21.38 -1.63
CA LEU A 177 -10.23 -20.11 -1.02
C LEU A 177 -10.10 -19.00 -2.06
N GLY A 178 -11.08 -18.10 -2.07
CA GLY A 178 -11.11 -16.89 -2.86
C GLY A 178 -11.40 -15.69 -1.99
N SER A 179 -10.90 -14.53 -2.42
CA SER A 179 -11.27 -13.25 -1.85
C SER A 179 -11.90 -12.37 -2.92
N THR A 180 -12.91 -11.60 -2.54
CA THR A 180 -13.59 -10.66 -3.46
C THR A 180 -13.07 -9.23 -3.33
N GLY A 181 -12.26 -8.94 -2.31
CA GLY A 181 -11.90 -7.57 -1.91
C GLY A 181 -13.09 -6.72 -1.44
N GLY A 182 -14.29 -7.30 -1.32
CA GLY A 182 -15.50 -6.60 -0.92
C GLY A 182 -15.50 -6.25 0.58
N ASN A 183 -16.15 -5.14 0.93
CA ASN A 183 -16.36 -4.70 2.32
C ASN A 183 -15.08 -4.48 3.15
N VAL A 184 -13.95 -4.20 2.48
CA VAL A 184 -12.68 -3.85 3.13
C VAL A 184 -12.46 -2.34 3.03
N VAL A 185 -12.09 -1.71 4.15
CA VAL A 185 -11.79 -0.27 4.18
C VAL A 185 -10.30 -0.05 3.94
N HIS A 186 -9.96 0.46 2.78
CA HIS A 186 -8.58 0.84 2.44
C HIS A 186 -8.21 2.22 2.97
N ARG A 187 -6.92 2.42 3.26
CA ARG A 187 -6.36 3.73 3.64
C ARG A 187 -5.76 4.40 2.41
N CYS A 188 -6.62 5.05 1.64
CA CYS A 188 -6.25 5.67 0.38
C CYS A 188 -5.61 7.06 0.58
N ARG A 189 -4.74 7.44 -0.36
CA ARG A 189 -4.40 8.86 -0.55
C ARG A 189 -5.59 9.57 -1.18
N ASP A 190 -5.84 10.80 -0.77
CA ASP A 190 -6.91 11.60 -1.34
C ASP A 190 -6.52 12.06 -2.75
N TRP A 191 -6.98 11.32 -3.75
CA TRP A 191 -6.72 11.60 -5.15
C TRP A 191 -7.40 12.87 -5.64
N THR A 192 -8.43 13.36 -4.95
CA THR A 192 -9.14 14.59 -5.35
C THR A 192 -8.24 15.80 -5.20
N GLN A 193 -7.44 15.87 -4.14
CA GLN A 193 -6.44 16.94 -3.96
C GLN A 193 -5.39 16.96 -5.08
N VAL A 194 -4.98 15.78 -5.56
CA VAL A 194 -4.05 15.68 -6.70
C VAL A 194 -4.71 16.22 -7.97
N ARG A 195 -5.95 15.80 -8.24
CA ARG A 195 -6.72 16.28 -9.40
C ARG A 195 -6.91 17.79 -9.34
N ASP A 196 -7.39 18.32 -8.22
CA ASP A 196 -7.71 19.74 -8.06
C ASP A 196 -6.47 20.62 -8.29
N MET A 197 -5.31 20.18 -7.81
CA MET A 197 -4.03 20.86 -8.08
C MET A 197 -3.67 20.85 -9.57
N VAL A 198 -3.78 19.70 -10.24
CA VAL A 198 -3.45 19.57 -11.68
C VAL A 198 -4.36 20.45 -12.54
N GLU A 199 -5.66 20.46 -12.23
CA GLU A 199 -6.65 21.27 -12.94
C GLU A 199 -6.38 22.77 -12.73
N ALA A 200 -6.11 23.21 -11.50
CA ALA A 200 -5.76 24.60 -11.19
C ALA A 200 -4.47 25.05 -11.91
N ASN A 201 -3.41 24.24 -11.85
CA ASN A 201 -2.13 24.52 -12.53
C ASN A 201 -2.31 24.62 -14.06
N THR A 202 -3.16 23.77 -14.63
CA THR A 202 -3.45 23.81 -16.07
C THR A 202 -4.22 25.07 -16.46
N ALA A 203 -5.20 25.48 -15.65
CA ALA A 203 -5.96 26.71 -15.88
C ALA A 203 -5.05 27.96 -15.88
N GLU A 204 -4.12 28.06 -14.92
CA GLU A 204 -3.13 29.14 -14.84
C GLU A 204 -2.20 29.16 -16.07
N CYS A 205 -1.67 28.00 -16.49
CA CYS A 205 -0.85 27.87 -17.68
C CYS A 205 -1.60 28.34 -18.94
N MET A 206 -2.88 27.93 -19.07
CA MET A 206 -3.70 28.29 -20.23
C MET A 206 -4.07 29.78 -20.27
N ILE A 207 -4.21 30.44 -19.12
CA ILE A 207 -4.38 31.91 -19.02
C ILE A 207 -3.10 32.61 -19.49
N ARG A 208 -1.93 32.23 -18.96
CA ARG A 208 -0.63 32.78 -19.35
C ARG A 208 -0.39 32.67 -20.87
N LEU A 209 -0.62 31.48 -21.45
CA LEU A 209 -0.48 31.26 -22.89
C LEU A 209 -1.49 32.04 -23.75
N ARG A 210 -2.60 32.52 -23.17
CA ARG A 210 -3.57 33.38 -23.87
C ARG A 210 -3.16 34.85 -23.80
N GLU A 211 -2.55 35.28 -22.72
CA GLU A 211 -2.01 36.63 -22.55
C GLU A 211 -0.78 36.84 -23.45
N GLU A 212 0.17 35.90 -23.46
CA GLU A 212 1.36 35.93 -24.33
C GLU A 212 1.04 35.93 -25.85
N ARG A 213 -0.13 35.42 -26.25
CA ARG A 213 -0.59 35.44 -27.65
C ARG A 213 -1.35 36.71 -28.04
N ARG A 214 -1.66 37.57 -27.08
CA ARG A 214 -2.35 38.85 -27.31
C ARG A 214 -1.39 40.03 -27.40
N GLU A 215 -0.12 39.83 -27.03
CA GLU A 215 1.01 40.75 -27.24
C GLU A 215 1.69 40.49 -28.59
#